data_AF-A0A3S5FEA0-F1
#
_entry.id   AF-A0A3S5FEA0-F1
#
_cell.length_a   1.000
_cell.length_b   1.000
_cell.length_c   1.000
_cell.angle_alpha   90.00
_cell.angle_beta   90.00
_cell.angle_gamma   90.00
#
_symmetry.space_group_name_H-M   'P 1'
#
loop_
_entity.id
_entity.type
_entity.pdbx_description
1 polymer ?
#
loop_
_entity_poly.entity_id
_entity_poly.type
_entity_poly.pdbx_seq_one_letter_code
_entity_poly.pdbx_strand_id
1 'polypeptide(L)'
;MESTVLLMPTSSCLVSLTEWPAFVLPLDEVEFVMFERVSLSIRSFDMVFVFKDYKRKPAMVNSIPATSLDLVKEWLVSCDLYYAEGSKSLNWPKLMKTIVDDPEVFLEQDGWAFISPDD
;
A
#
# COMPACT_ATOMS: atom_id res chain seq x y z
N MET A 1 -13.13 13.01 9.55
CA MET A 1 -14.17 12.12 8.97
C MET A 1 -13.49 11.36 7.86
N GLU A 2 -13.60 10.05 7.88
CA GLU A 2 -13.21 9.21 6.74
C GLU A 2 -14.41 9.17 5.79
N SER A 3 -14.17 9.36 4.50
CA SER A 3 -15.20 9.36 3.46
C SER A 3 -14.88 8.28 2.44
N THR A 4 -15.91 7.57 1.98
CA THR A 4 -15.78 6.68 0.83
C THR A 4 -15.77 7.52 -0.43
N VAL A 5 -14.69 7.45 -1.19
CA VAL A 5 -14.51 8.22 -2.43
C VAL A 5 -14.21 7.30 -3.61
N LEU A 6 -14.48 7.77 -4.83
CA LEU A 6 -14.03 7.10 -6.04
C LEU A 6 -12.56 7.43 -6.28
N LEU A 7 -11.71 6.39 -6.27
CA LEU A 7 -10.32 6.49 -6.71
C LEU A 7 -10.24 6.13 -8.19
N MET A 8 -9.57 6.98 -8.96
CA MET A 8 -9.37 6.79 -10.39
C MET A 8 -7.88 6.76 -10.72
N PRO A 9 -7.39 5.72 -11.42
CA PRO A 9 -6.04 5.72 -11.94
C PRO A 9 -5.92 6.69 -13.13
N THR A 10 -4.74 7.29 -13.25
CA THR A 10 -4.28 8.03 -14.42
C THR A 10 -3.00 7.38 -14.94
N SER A 11 -2.34 7.97 -15.93
CA SER A 11 -1.05 7.46 -16.44
C SER A 11 0.08 7.48 -15.40
N SER A 12 0.02 8.34 -14.39
CA SER A 12 1.13 8.55 -13.44
C SER A 12 0.70 8.65 -11.98
N CYS A 13 -0.59 8.79 -11.70
CA CYS A 13 -1.11 9.01 -10.36
C CYS A 13 -2.39 8.20 -10.10
N LEU A 14 -2.61 7.81 -8.84
CA LEU A 14 -3.93 7.46 -8.33
C LEU A 14 -4.56 8.70 -7.69
N VAL A 15 -5.78 9.06 -8.08
CA VAL A 15 -6.41 10.31 -7.64
C VAL A 15 -7.85 10.14 -7.16
N SER A 16 -8.26 11.00 -6.22
CA SER A 16 -9.66 11.34 -5.97
C SER A 16 -9.76 12.86 -5.91
N LEU A 17 -10.45 13.44 -6.87
CA LEU A 17 -10.57 14.90 -7.06
C LEU A 17 -12.00 15.40 -6.93
N THR A 18 -12.96 14.51 -6.64
CA THR A 18 -14.39 14.84 -6.56
C THR A 18 -14.76 15.49 -5.24
N GLU A 19 -13.97 15.24 -4.19
CA GLU A 19 -14.20 15.74 -2.83
C GLU A 19 -12.93 16.40 -2.28
N TRP A 20 -13.11 17.32 -1.34
CA TRP A 20 -12.02 17.98 -0.62
C TRP A 20 -11.85 17.37 0.79
N PRO A 21 -10.63 17.08 1.25
CA PRO A 21 -9.35 17.28 0.57
C PRO A 21 -9.14 16.29 -0.60
N ALA A 22 -8.55 16.80 -1.69
CA ALA A 22 -8.20 15.96 -2.82
C ALA A 22 -7.10 14.95 -2.43
N PHE A 23 -7.17 13.76 -3.02
CA PHE A 23 -6.15 12.73 -2.91
C PHE A 23 -5.38 12.64 -4.22
N VAL A 24 -4.05 12.76 -4.15
CA VAL A 24 -3.15 12.58 -5.29
C VAL A 24 -1.95 11.77 -4.83
N LEU A 25 -1.74 10.61 -5.44
CA LEU A 25 -0.64 9.72 -5.14
C LEU A 25 0.15 9.43 -6.43
N PRO A 26 1.34 10.03 -6.59
CA PRO A 26 2.24 9.73 -7.69
C PRO A 26 2.73 8.28 -7.59
N LEU A 27 2.58 7.51 -8.67
CA LEU A 27 2.90 6.08 -8.69
C LEU A 27 4.41 5.84 -8.73
N ASP A 28 5.18 6.76 -9.31
CA ASP A 28 6.64 6.70 -9.43
C ASP A 28 7.38 6.86 -8.09
N GLU A 29 6.72 7.42 -7.08
CA GLU A 29 7.24 7.59 -5.72
C GLU A 29 6.98 6.36 -4.83
N VAL A 30 6.18 5.39 -5.30
CA VAL A 30 5.82 4.17 -4.56
C VAL A 30 6.94 3.15 -4.70
N GLU A 31 7.38 2.57 -3.58
CA GLU A 31 8.30 1.45 -3.53
C GLU A 31 7.55 0.13 -3.77
N PHE A 32 6.48 -0.10 -3.00
CA PHE A 32 5.58 -1.24 -3.16
C PHE A 32 4.24 -0.96 -2.47
N VAL A 33 3.29 -1.89 -2.68
CA VAL A 33 1.96 -1.84 -2.09
C VAL A 33 1.71 -3.05 -1.18
N MET A 34 1.29 -2.82 0.06
CA MET A 34 0.85 -3.89 0.97
C MET A 34 -0.68 -4.00 0.96
N PHE A 35 -1.19 -5.14 0.56
CA PHE A 35 -2.59 -5.51 0.82
C PHE A 35 -2.71 -6.10 2.22
N GLU A 36 -3.56 -5.51 3.04
CA GLU A 36 -3.83 -5.99 4.39
C GLU A 36 -5.23 -6.56 4.52
N ARG A 37 -5.39 -7.44 5.52
CA ARG A 37 -6.65 -8.13 5.84
C ARG A 37 -7.11 -9.04 4.71
N VAL A 38 -6.20 -9.53 3.85
CA VAL A 38 -6.50 -10.48 2.78
C VAL A 38 -6.57 -11.91 3.34
N SER A 39 -7.70 -12.58 3.12
CA SER A 39 -7.95 -13.98 3.52
C SER A 39 -9.07 -14.56 2.65
N LEU A 40 -9.35 -15.86 2.75
CA LEU A 40 -10.32 -16.54 1.87
C LEU A 40 -11.77 -16.02 1.98
N SER A 41 -12.15 -15.39 3.11
CA SER A 41 -13.53 -14.99 3.39
C SER A 41 -13.67 -13.47 3.61
N ILE A 42 -12.87 -12.66 2.92
CA ILE A 42 -12.87 -11.21 3.09
C ILE A 42 -14.11 -10.54 2.48
N ARG A 43 -14.60 -9.50 3.13
CA ARG A 43 -15.60 -8.57 2.57
C ARG A 43 -14.96 -7.32 2.00
N SER A 44 -13.87 -6.89 2.63
CA SER A 44 -13.06 -5.76 2.23
C SER A 44 -11.62 -5.98 2.64
N PHE A 45 -10.70 -5.34 1.93
CA PHE A 45 -9.28 -5.32 2.25
C PHE A 45 -8.79 -3.86 2.35
N ASP A 46 -7.58 -3.68 2.84
CA ASP A 46 -6.90 -2.38 2.84
C ASP A 46 -5.68 -2.41 1.94
N MET A 47 -5.31 -1.26 1.41
CA MET A 47 -4.15 -1.08 0.56
C MET A 47 -3.27 0.02 1.16
N VAL A 48 -1.99 -0.28 1.38
CA VAL A 48 -1.01 0.64 1.94
C VAL A 48 0.11 0.85 0.95
N PHE A 49 0.27 2.09 0.50
CA PHE A 49 1.36 2.50 -0.39
C PHE A 49 2.57 2.89 0.46
N VAL A 50 3.64 2.12 0.33
CA VAL A 50 4.93 2.45 0.93
C VAL A 50 5.75 3.22 -0.08
N PHE A 51 6.30 4.35 0.34
CA PHE A 51 7.07 5.23 -0.55
C PHE A 51 8.55 4.91 -0.51
N LYS A 52 9.26 5.23 -1.59
CA LYS A 52 10.73 5.16 -1.70
C LYS A 52 11.42 6.02 -0.63
N ASP A 53 10.81 7.16 -0.28
CA ASP A 53 11.23 7.97 0.87
C ASP A 53 10.58 7.43 2.16
N TYR A 54 11.34 6.64 2.93
CA TYR A 54 10.85 6.06 4.19
C TYR A 54 10.55 7.08 5.30
N LYS A 55 10.93 8.35 5.15
CA LYS A 55 10.51 9.42 6.07
C LYS A 55 9.07 9.88 5.79
N ARG A 56 8.58 9.64 4.57
CA ARG A 56 7.19 9.90 4.20
C ARG A 56 6.29 8.83 4.80
N LYS A 57 5.19 9.28 5.43
CA LYS A 57 4.18 8.38 5.97
C LYS A 57 3.52 7.60 4.83
N PRO A 58 3.34 6.27 4.95
CA PRO A 58 2.58 5.48 3.99
C PRO A 58 1.17 6.04 3.79
N ALA A 59 0.66 5.97 2.56
CA ALA A 59 -0.72 6.33 2.26
C ALA A 59 -1.61 5.10 2.37
N MET A 60 -2.77 5.23 3.01
CA MET A 60 -3.68 4.11 3.25
C MET A 60 -5.00 4.35 2.52
N VAL A 61 -5.47 3.34 1.81
CA VAL A 61 -6.81 3.27 1.24
C VAL A 61 -7.52 2.10 1.92
N ASN A 62 -8.51 2.42 2.74
CA ASN A 62 -9.18 1.43 3.57
C ASN A 62 -10.52 0.98 2.99
N SER A 63 -10.96 -0.21 3.41
CA SER A 63 -12.29 -0.76 3.15
C SER A 63 -12.64 -0.89 1.66
N ILE A 64 -11.66 -1.31 0.85
CA ILE A 64 -11.86 -1.58 -0.58
C ILE A 64 -12.68 -2.87 -0.71
N PRO A 65 -13.75 -2.90 -1.54
CA PRO A 65 -14.55 -4.11 -1.73
C PRO A 65 -13.70 -5.29 -2.19
N ALA A 66 -13.85 -6.45 -1.56
CA ALA A 66 -13.10 -7.67 -1.92
C ALA A 66 -13.28 -8.08 -3.39
N THR A 67 -14.43 -7.76 -3.99
CA THR A 67 -14.71 -8.00 -5.41
C THR A 67 -13.80 -7.22 -6.36
N SER A 68 -13.09 -6.20 -5.87
CA SER A 68 -12.14 -5.40 -6.66
C SER A 68 -10.70 -5.90 -6.54
N LEU A 69 -10.42 -6.89 -5.68
CA LEU A 69 -9.05 -7.29 -5.35
C LEU A 69 -8.23 -7.69 -6.58
N ASP A 70 -8.76 -8.60 -7.40
CA ASP A 70 -8.05 -9.09 -8.59
C ASP A 70 -7.81 -7.97 -9.59
N LEU A 71 -8.80 -7.10 -9.82
CA LEU A 71 -8.68 -5.94 -10.71
C LEU A 71 -7.61 -4.96 -10.22
N VAL A 72 -7.54 -4.71 -8.90
CA VAL A 72 -6.52 -3.82 -8.32
C VAL A 72 -5.13 -4.44 -8.44
N LYS A 73 -4.98 -5.76 -8.23
CA LYS A 73 -3.71 -6.47 -8.42
C LYS A 73 -3.23 -6.38 -9.87
N GLU A 74 -4.10 -6.66 -10.83
CA GLU A 74 -3.80 -6.52 -12.26
C GLU A 74 -3.38 -5.09 -12.62
N TRP A 75 -4.08 -4.09 -12.06
CA TRP A 75 -3.74 -2.69 -12.26
C TRP A 75 -2.36 -2.33 -11.69
N LEU A 76 -2.00 -2.78 -10.49
CA LEU A 76 -0.68 -2.56 -9.92
C LEU A 76 0.44 -3.17 -10.77
N VAL A 77 0.24 -4.41 -11.25
CA VAL A 77 1.19 -5.08 -12.16
C VAL A 77 1.34 -4.29 -13.45
N SER A 78 0.24 -3.76 -14.01
CA SER A 78 0.29 -2.93 -15.22
C SER A 78 1.01 -1.59 -15.04
N CYS A 79 1.18 -1.16 -13.79
CA CYS A 79 1.93 0.04 -13.42
C CYS A 79 3.39 -0.27 -13.01
N ASP A 80 3.87 -1.51 -13.21
CA ASP A 80 5.17 -1.99 -12.72
C ASP A 80 5.36 -1.81 -11.20
N LEU A 81 4.27 -1.92 -10.42
CA LEU A 81 4.30 -1.83 -8.96
C LEU A 81 4.23 -3.22 -8.33
N TYR A 82 5.24 -3.52 -7.50
CA TYR A 82 5.24 -4.72 -6.67
C TYR A 82 4.21 -4.61 -5.56
N TYR A 83 3.61 -5.75 -5.19
CA TYR A 83 2.71 -5.83 -4.05
C TYR A 83 2.96 -7.08 -3.21
N ALA A 84 2.56 -7.01 -1.95
CA ALA A 84 2.56 -8.12 -1.01
C ALA A 84 1.18 -8.24 -0.33
N GLU A 85 0.90 -9.41 0.26
CA GLU A 85 -0.38 -9.71 0.88
C GLU A 85 -0.21 -10.18 2.33
N GLY A 86 -1.04 -9.66 3.22
CA GLY A 86 -1.05 -10.04 4.63
C GLY A 86 -2.46 -10.19 5.17
N SER A 87 -2.67 -11.21 6.00
CA SER A 87 -3.94 -11.43 6.69
C SER A 87 -4.19 -10.48 7.86
N LYS A 88 -3.14 -9.78 8.33
CA LYS A 88 -3.17 -8.85 9.46
C LYS A 88 -2.71 -7.47 9.03
N SER A 89 -3.21 -6.45 9.72
CA SER A 89 -2.69 -5.09 9.59
C SER A 89 -1.41 -4.90 10.38
N LEU A 90 -0.45 -4.18 9.79
CA LEU A 90 0.82 -3.85 10.41
C LEU A 90 0.73 -2.54 11.18
N ASN A 91 1.57 -2.38 12.21
CA ASN A 91 1.76 -1.10 12.88
C ASN A 91 2.77 -0.25 12.09
N TRP A 92 2.30 0.37 11.00
CA TRP A 92 3.12 1.20 10.11
C TRP A 92 3.89 2.32 10.82
N PRO A 93 3.29 3.10 11.75
CA PRO A 93 4.04 4.13 12.46
C PRO A 93 5.25 3.59 13.21
N LYS A 94 5.10 2.44 13.88
CA LYS A 94 6.20 1.80 14.60
C LYS A 94 7.23 1.20 13.63
N LEU A 95 6.77 0.50 12.60
CA LEU A 95 7.63 -0.15 11.61
C LEU A 95 8.48 0.86 10.85
N MET A 96 7.86 1.90 10.28
CA MET A 96 8.58 2.95 9.56
C MET A 96 9.56 3.69 10.46
N LYS A 97 9.21 3.92 11.73
CA LYS A 97 10.13 4.53 12.69
C LYS A 97 11.37 3.66 12.91
N THR A 98 11.21 2.35 13.10
CA THR A 98 12.34 1.42 13.24
C THR A 98 13.23 1.42 12.00
N ILE A 99 12.64 1.43 10.80
CA ILE A 99 13.39 1.46 9.53
C ILE A 99 14.17 2.79 9.39
N VAL A 100 13.56 3.92 9.76
CA VAL A 100 14.20 5.25 9.65
C VAL A 100 15.29 5.44 10.72
N ASP A 101 15.09 4.91 11.92
CA ASP A 101 16.05 5.03 13.02
C ASP A 101 17.30 4.16 12.76
N ASP A 102 17.13 2.94 12.21
CA ASP A 102 18.23 1.97 11.98
C ASP A 102 18.15 1.31 10.57
N PRO A 103 18.43 2.04 9.48
CA PRO A 103 18.28 1.53 8.11
C PRO A 103 19.27 0.41 7.73
N GLU A 104 20.47 0.39 8.33
CA GLU A 104 21.47 -0.65 8.08
C GLU A 104 20.98 -2.02 8.56
N VAL A 105 20.39 -2.07 9.77
CA VAL A 105 19.81 -3.29 10.35
C VAL A 105 18.65 -3.80 9.51
N PHE A 106 17.83 -2.89 8.97
CA PHE A 106 16.74 -3.27 8.07
C PHE A 106 17.28 -3.96 6.80
N LEU A 107 18.35 -3.43 6.20
CA LEU A 107 18.98 -4.03 5.02
C LEU A 107 19.66 -5.37 5.33
N GLU A 108 20.30 -5.50 6.50
CA GLU A 108 20.91 -6.76 6.95
C GLU A 108 19.87 -7.88 7.20
N GLN A 109 18.60 -7.53 7.42
CA GLN A 109 17.49 -8.47 7.60
C GLN A 109 16.71 -8.72 6.30
N ASP A 110 17.37 -8.57 5.14
CA ASP A 110 16.76 -8.69 3.81
C ASP A 110 15.59 -7.72 3.56
N GLY A 111 15.56 -6.59 4.29
CA GLY A 111 14.60 -5.52 4.13
C GLY A 111 13.14 -5.99 4.24
N TRP A 112 12.44 -5.97 3.11
CA TRP A 112 11.03 -6.36 3.01
C TRP A 112 10.83 -7.87 2.79
N ALA A 113 11.83 -8.73 2.97
CA ALA A 113 11.64 -10.17 2.80
C ALA A 113 10.51 -10.76 3.69
N PHE A 114 10.25 -10.17 4.87
CA PHE A 114 9.21 -10.66 5.78
C PHE A 114 7.76 -10.49 5.26
N ILE A 115 7.52 -9.62 4.27
CA ILE A 115 6.19 -9.45 3.65
C ILE A 115 5.97 -10.39 2.45
N SER A 116 7.03 -11.02 1.95
CA SER A 116 6.96 -12.11 0.98
C SER A 116 7.54 -13.37 1.62
N PRO A 117 6.86 -13.96 2.63
CA PRO A 117 7.28 -15.26 3.13
C PRO A 117 6.96 -16.29 2.03
N ASP A 118 7.98 -16.57 1.21
CA ASP A 118 8.06 -17.71 0.27
C ASP A 118 7.17 -17.55 -0.99
N ASP A 119 7.69 -17.69 -2.21
CA ASP A 119 7.87 -18.99 -2.91
C ASP A 119 7.92 -20.24 -2.01
#